data_AF-A0A6V7VT38-F1
#
_entry.id   AF-A0A6V7VT38-F1
#
_cell.length_a   1.000
_cell.length_b   1.000
_cell.length_c   1.000
_cell.angle_alpha   90.00
_cell.angle_beta   90.00
_cell.angle_gamma   90.00
#
_symmetry.space_group_name_H-M   'P 1'
#
loop_
_entity.id
_entity.type
_entity.pdbx_description
1 polymer ?
#
loop_
_entity_poly.entity_id
_entity_poly.type
_entity_poly.pdbx_seq_one_letter_code
_entity_poly.pdbx_strand_id
1 'polypeptide(L)'
;MDAKILEKLLKAQQEHFEKMLVRLLKPSEMNDTELYSKLVGMIGEFVFDLTSGMTFESWLGRHRSYFEQEGKTLPESSKVRLLLSKLGPEEYAKIKRKMLPTKVSEMKFDELCSELVKEFSDHRSKLLKRFEALNVKCSALQDIVEFGNLVNAQCERAEMALSIEELKILIFISGMPSNATSVRQVAMKIVESKSEKGQAVTLKEVIEECRAYMANKSEAMYIVKENVSEVKKEMPEVNTLQKVKCHEKSEIENGFECKPKWSKPNVKYQQNVIEKKCSHCGRFGHWRMHCKFLNDKKFQPKRQWSNDNNHSGAPYCAILDILDPASQYKCCQ
;
A
#
# COMPACT_ATOMS: atom_id res chain seq x y z
N MET A 1 71.05 -43.42 -47.91
CA MET A 1 70.51 -42.80 -46.68
C MET A 1 70.31 -43.89 -45.65
N ASP A 2 70.74 -43.67 -44.42
CA ASP A 2 70.68 -44.64 -43.33
C ASP A 2 69.22 -44.88 -42.91
N ALA A 3 68.76 -46.14 -42.85
CA ALA A 3 67.36 -46.47 -42.59
C ALA A 3 66.85 -45.89 -41.26
N LYS A 4 67.74 -45.75 -40.27
CA LYS A 4 67.46 -45.10 -38.98
C LYS A 4 67.18 -43.60 -39.11
N ILE A 5 67.77 -42.92 -40.09
CA ILE A 5 67.53 -41.49 -40.34
C ILE A 5 66.16 -41.30 -40.96
N LEU A 6 65.77 -42.17 -41.91
CA LEU A 6 64.46 -42.13 -42.54
C LEU A 6 63.33 -42.40 -41.53
N GLU A 7 63.51 -43.39 -40.64
CA GLU A 7 62.54 -43.72 -39.59
C GLU A 7 62.37 -42.56 -38.59
N LYS A 8 63.46 -41.90 -38.19
CA LYS A 8 63.40 -40.71 -37.32
C LYS A 8 62.67 -39.55 -37.98
N LEU A 9 62.91 -39.33 -39.28
CA LEU A 9 62.25 -38.27 -40.02
C LEU A 9 60.74 -38.52 -40.12
N LEU A 10 60.34 -39.77 -40.39
CA LEU A 10 58.94 -40.16 -40.50
C LEU A 10 58.20 -40.00 -39.16
N LYS A 11 58.83 -40.41 -38.05
CA LYS A 11 58.29 -40.20 -36.69
C LYS A 11 58.13 -38.73 -36.35
N ALA A 12 59.15 -37.91 -36.64
CA ALA A 12 59.07 -36.46 -36.41
C ALA A 12 57.94 -35.82 -37.23
N GLN A 13 57.71 -36.29 -38.45
CA GLN A 13 56.62 -35.81 -39.31
C GLN A 13 55.25 -36.23 -38.77
N GLN A 14 55.11 -37.47 -38.29
CA GLN A 14 53.88 -37.96 -37.63
C GLN A 14 53.56 -37.15 -36.36
N GLU A 15 54.54 -36.94 -35.49
CA GLU A 15 54.36 -36.13 -34.26
C GLU A 15 53.96 -34.68 -34.59
N HIS A 16 54.52 -34.10 -35.65
CA HIS A 16 54.16 -32.77 -36.09
C HIS A 16 52.72 -32.70 -36.61
N PHE A 17 52.29 -33.73 -37.35
CA PHE A 17 50.92 -33.83 -37.86
C PHE A 17 49.89 -34.02 -36.73
N GLU A 18 50.21 -34.87 -35.74
CA GLU A 18 49.37 -35.05 -34.54
C GLU A 18 49.25 -33.74 -33.74
N LYS A 19 50.35 -33.02 -33.52
CA LYS A 19 50.31 -31.71 -32.83
C LYS A 19 49.46 -30.69 -33.59
N MET A 20 49.51 -30.70 -34.92
CA MET A 20 48.69 -29.83 -35.76
C MET A 20 47.21 -30.19 -35.68
N LEU A 21 46.86 -31.47 -35.78
CA LEU A 21 45.48 -31.95 -35.63
C LEU A 21 44.91 -31.63 -34.25
N VAL A 22 45.67 -31.83 -33.17
CA VAL A 22 45.24 -31.46 -31.82
C VAL A 22 44.97 -29.95 -31.70
N ARG A 23 45.76 -29.10 -32.39
CA ARG A 23 45.57 -27.65 -32.38
C ARG A 23 44.34 -27.21 -33.17
N LEU A 24 44.01 -27.90 -34.26
CA LEU A 24 42.82 -27.65 -35.09
C LEU A 24 41.54 -28.21 -34.46
N LEU A 25 41.65 -29.30 -33.70
CA LEU A 25 40.53 -29.95 -33.01
C LEU A 25 40.30 -29.38 -31.60
N LYS A 26 41.23 -28.61 -31.05
CA LYS A 26 40.98 -27.86 -29.82
C LYS A 26 39.83 -26.88 -30.07
N PRO A 27 38.74 -26.94 -29.29
CA PRO A 27 37.74 -25.89 -29.31
C PRO A 27 38.46 -24.56 -29.11
N SER A 28 38.14 -23.56 -29.93
CA SER A 28 38.60 -22.20 -29.67
C SER A 28 38.11 -21.82 -28.26
N GLU A 29 39.02 -21.81 -27.28
CA GLU A 29 38.70 -21.30 -25.95
C GLU A 29 38.38 -19.82 -26.12
N MET A 30 37.09 -19.50 -26.04
CA MET A 30 36.61 -18.13 -26.14
C MET A 30 37.25 -17.36 -24.98
N ASN A 31 37.97 -16.27 -25.29
CA ASN A 31 38.66 -15.53 -24.25
C ASN A 31 37.65 -14.85 -23.30
N ASP A 32 38.07 -14.53 -22.08
CA ASP A 32 37.18 -13.97 -21.06
C ASP A 32 36.50 -12.66 -21.49
N THR A 33 37.13 -11.87 -22.37
CA THR A 33 36.57 -10.60 -22.85
C THR A 33 35.42 -10.82 -23.83
N GLU A 34 35.58 -11.79 -24.73
CA GLU A 34 34.57 -12.22 -25.67
C GLU A 34 33.41 -12.91 -24.95
N LEU A 35 33.70 -13.76 -23.96
CA LEU A 35 32.69 -14.35 -23.07
C LEU A 35 31.89 -13.31 -22.31
N TYR A 36 32.57 -12.34 -21.71
CA TYR A 36 31.94 -11.24 -21.01
C TYR A 36 31.00 -10.46 -21.94
N SER A 37 31.49 -10.08 -23.12
CA SER A 37 30.70 -9.31 -24.11
C SER A 37 29.48 -10.08 -24.59
N LYS A 38 29.61 -11.39 -24.82
CA LYS A 38 28.50 -12.28 -25.16
C LYS A 38 27.46 -12.32 -24.05
N LEU A 39 27.87 -12.50 -22.80
CA LEU A 39 26.96 -12.55 -21.65
C LEU A 39 26.26 -11.22 -21.40
N VAL A 40 26.95 -10.10 -21.61
CA VAL A 40 26.32 -8.77 -21.62
C VAL A 40 25.25 -8.70 -22.70
N GLY A 41 25.43 -9.28 -23.88
CA GLY A 41 24.38 -9.30 -24.91
C GLY A 41 23.16 -10.16 -24.56
N MET A 42 23.34 -11.24 -23.80
CA MET A 42 22.28 -12.22 -23.52
C MET A 42 21.45 -11.91 -22.28
N ILE A 43 22.04 -11.26 -21.28
CA ILE A 43 21.36 -10.94 -20.02
C ILE A 43 20.60 -9.63 -20.18
N GLY A 44 19.28 -9.67 -19.97
CA GLY A 44 18.43 -8.48 -19.99
C GLY A 44 18.66 -7.58 -18.78
N GLU A 45 18.33 -6.30 -18.90
CA GLU A 45 18.35 -5.36 -17.77
C GLU A 45 17.32 -5.75 -16.70
N PHE A 46 17.68 -5.54 -15.44
CA PHE A 46 16.81 -5.70 -14.28
C PHE A 46 16.19 -4.35 -13.91
N VAL A 47 14.87 -4.29 -13.95
CA VAL A 47 14.06 -3.17 -13.46
C VAL A 47 13.10 -3.72 -12.42
N PHE A 48 13.09 -3.13 -11.23
CA PHE A 48 12.26 -3.60 -10.14
C PHE A 48 10.81 -3.13 -10.29
N ASP A 49 9.87 -4.06 -10.33
CA ASP A 49 8.43 -3.75 -10.32
C ASP A 49 7.63 -4.83 -9.58
N LEU A 50 7.07 -4.46 -8.43
CA LEU A 50 6.22 -5.35 -7.63
C LEU A 50 4.88 -5.68 -8.30
N THR A 51 4.35 -4.78 -9.13
CA THR A 51 3.05 -4.94 -9.77
C THR A 51 3.11 -6.10 -10.78
N SER A 52 4.07 -6.04 -11.71
CA SER A 52 4.34 -7.11 -12.65
C SER A 52 5.07 -8.32 -12.03
N GLY A 53 5.54 -8.24 -10.79
CA GLY A 53 6.26 -9.33 -10.11
C GLY A 53 7.71 -9.47 -10.52
N MET A 54 8.29 -8.39 -11.04
CA MET A 54 9.70 -8.28 -11.39
C MET A 54 10.53 -8.00 -10.14
N THR A 55 10.71 -9.05 -9.32
CA THR A 55 11.67 -9.04 -8.20
C THR A 55 13.05 -9.46 -8.68
N PHE A 56 14.09 -9.14 -7.90
CA PHE A 56 15.44 -9.58 -8.24
C PHE A 56 15.57 -11.11 -8.20
N GLU A 57 14.85 -11.78 -7.31
CA GLU A 57 14.82 -13.25 -7.26
C GLU A 57 14.25 -13.87 -8.54
N SER A 58 13.13 -13.32 -9.04
CA SER A 58 12.52 -13.76 -10.31
C SER A 58 13.47 -13.52 -11.50
N TRP A 59 14.08 -12.33 -11.58
CA TRP A 59 15.03 -11.99 -12.63
C TRP A 59 16.30 -12.86 -12.56
N LEU A 60 16.86 -13.07 -11.36
CA LEU A 60 18.04 -13.90 -11.16
C LEU A 60 17.71 -15.36 -11.49
N GLY A 61 16.54 -15.87 -11.09
CA GLY A 61 16.10 -17.22 -11.43
C GLY A 61 16.12 -17.49 -12.94
N ARG A 62 15.68 -16.51 -13.75
CA ARG A 62 15.75 -16.58 -15.22
C ARG A 62 17.17 -16.57 -15.76
N HIS A 63 18.08 -15.81 -15.15
CA HIS A 63 19.42 -15.56 -15.70
C HIS A 63 20.55 -16.31 -14.98
N ARG A 64 20.24 -17.10 -13.94
CA ARG A 64 21.22 -17.76 -13.06
C ARG A 64 22.21 -18.63 -13.82
N SER A 65 21.72 -19.38 -14.83
CA SER A 65 22.57 -20.25 -15.67
C SER A 65 23.66 -19.47 -16.41
N TYR A 66 23.42 -18.21 -16.80
CA TYR A 66 24.45 -17.38 -17.43
C TYR A 66 25.63 -17.09 -16.51
N PHE A 67 25.41 -16.99 -15.20
CA PHE A 67 26.48 -16.75 -14.22
C PHE A 67 27.16 -18.04 -13.75
N GLU A 68 26.38 -19.12 -13.56
CA GLU A 68 26.86 -20.38 -12.97
C GLU A 68 27.44 -21.36 -14.00
N GLN A 69 26.87 -21.39 -15.21
CA GLN A 69 27.24 -22.35 -16.25
C GLN A 69 28.06 -21.67 -17.35
N GLU A 70 27.47 -20.70 -18.05
CA GLU A 70 28.14 -20.06 -19.19
C GLU A 70 29.29 -19.16 -18.75
N GLY A 71 29.07 -18.36 -17.70
CA GLY A 71 30.06 -17.50 -17.09
C GLY A 71 30.94 -18.20 -16.06
N LYS A 72 30.90 -19.54 -15.96
CA LYS A 72 31.60 -20.28 -14.89
C LYS A 72 33.08 -19.92 -14.79
N THR A 73 33.74 -19.79 -15.95
CA THR A 73 35.17 -19.48 -16.09
C THR A 73 35.51 -18.02 -15.83
N LEU A 74 34.51 -17.11 -15.82
CA LEU A 74 34.77 -15.70 -15.58
C LEU A 74 35.32 -15.46 -14.17
N PRO A 75 36.31 -14.58 -14.01
CA PRO A 75 36.74 -14.11 -12.69
C PRO A 75 35.57 -13.53 -11.88
N GLU A 76 35.62 -13.69 -10.56
CA GLU A 76 34.56 -13.21 -9.66
C GLU A 76 34.28 -11.71 -9.82
N SER A 77 35.34 -10.90 -9.95
CA SER A 77 35.22 -9.45 -10.19
C SER A 77 34.52 -9.12 -11.51
N SER A 78 34.69 -9.95 -12.54
CA SER A 78 33.98 -9.83 -13.82
C SER A 78 32.51 -10.21 -13.65
N LYS A 79 32.17 -11.25 -12.87
CA LYS A 79 30.77 -11.61 -12.58
C LYS A 79 30.05 -10.50 -11.82
N VAL A 80 30.70 -9.92 -10.82
CA VAL A 80 30.17 -8.77 -10.05
C VAL A 80 29.94 -7.57 -10.97
N ARG A 81 30.92 -7.23 -11.81
CA ARG A 81 30.78 -6.15 -12.79
C ARG A 81 29.66 -6.41 -13.80
N LEU A 82 29.55 -7.64 -14.29
CA LEU A 82 28.46 -8.07 -15.17
C LEU A 82 27.12 -7.87 -14.48
N LEU A 83 26.95 -8.36 -13.26
CA LEU A 83 25.70 -8.20 -12.50
C LEU A 83 25.33 -6.72 -12.29
N LEU A 84 26.29 -5.90 -11.86
CA LEU A 84 26.08 -4.47 -11.67
C LEU A 84 25.71 -3.74 -12.98
N SER A 85 26.29 -4.16 -14.11
CA SER A 85 25.97 -3.60 -15.43
C SER A 85 24.55 -3.94 -15.91
N LYS A 86 23.88 -4.88 -15.25
CA LYS A 86 22.53 -5.32 -15.57
C LYS A 86 21.46 -4.76 -14.66
N LEU A 87 21.84 -4.02 -13.62
CA LEU A 87 20.89 -3.27 -12.83
C LEU A 87 20.48 -2.02 -13.60
N GLY A 88 19.18 -1.73 -13.60
CA GLY A 88 18.66 -0.44 -14.03
C GLY A 88 19.30 0.72 -13.25
N PRO A 89 19.24 1.95 -13.78
CA PRO A 89 19.93 3.10 -13.21
C PRO A 89 19.48 3.40 -11.77
N GLU A 90 18.19 3.22 -11.48
CA GLU A 90 17.63 3.45 -10.15
C GLU A 90 18.06 2.37 -9.15
N GLU A 91 18.01 1.12 -9.57
CA GLU A 91 18.40 -0.05 -8.80
C GLU A 91 19.89 0.00 -8.45
N TYR A 92 20.73 0.29 -9.44
CA TYR A 92 22.16 0.46 -9.24
C TYR A 92 22.45 1.60 -8.24
N ALA A 93 21.79 2.75 -8.41
CA ALA A 93 21.99 3.88 -7.49
C ALA A 93 21.55 3.54 -6.06
N LYS A 94 20.45 2.79 -5.91
CA LYS A 94 19.92 2.36 -4.61
C LYS A 94 20.87 1.39 -3.90
N ILE A 95 21.33 0.35 -4.60
CA ILE A 95 22.25 -0.63 -4.00
C ILE A 95 23.61 0.02 -3.68
N LYS A 96 24.13 0.86 -4.57
CA LYS A 96 25.38 1.60 -4.34
C LYS A 96 25.31 2.48 -3.08
N ARG A 97 24.19 3.17 -2.85
CA ARG A 97 23.96 3.97 -1.64
C ARG A 97 23.89 3.10 -0.39
N LYS A 98 23.19 1.96 -0.45
CA LYS A 98 23.00 1.04 0.68
C LYS A 98 24.31 0.38 1.13
N MET A 99 25.20 0.07 0.21
CA MET A 99 26.45 -0.64 0.54
C MET A 99 27.54 0.25 1.13
N LEU A 100 27.37 1.57 1.17
CA LEU A 100 28.37 2.45 1.75
C LEU A 100 28.67 2.08 3.22
N PRO A 101 29.95 2.11 3.64
CA PRO A 101 31.13 2.61 2.91
C PRO A 101 31.77 1.62 1.92
N THR A 102 31.32 0.36 1.90
CA THR A 102 31.84 -0.69 1.00
C THR A 102 31.50 -0.38 -0.46
N LYS A 103 32.45 -0.64 -1.35
CA LYS A 103 32.20 -0.51 -2.80
C LYS A 103 31.55 -1.79 -3.33
N VAL A 104 30.40 -1.64 -3.99
CA VAL A 104 29.67 -2.74 -4.65
C VAL A 104 30.51 -3.54 -5.63
N SER A 105 31.52 -2.93 -6.28
CA SER A 105 32.41 -3.59 -7.24
C SER A 105 33.46 -4.50 -6.60
N GLU A 106 33.69 -4.37 -5.29
CA GLU A 106 34.67 -5.13 -4.52
C GLU A 106 34.01 -6.24 -3.69
N MET A 107 32.68 -6.32 -3.68
CA MET A 107 31.93 -7.39 -3.01
C MET A 107 32.07 -8.71 -3.74
N LYS A 108 31.87 -9.82 -3.01
CA LYS A 108 31.74 -11.13 -3.65
C LYS A 108 30.40 -11.24 -4.38
N PHE A 109 30.37 -12.07 -5.42
CA PHE A 109 29.17 -12.27 -6.24
C PHE A 109 27.95 -12.72 -5.40
N ASP A 110 28.12 -13.73 -4.55
CA ASP A 110 27.01 -14.27 -3.73
C ASP A 110 26.53 -13.29 -2.66
N GLU A 111 27.44 -12.49 -2.09
CA GLU A 111 27.12 -11.44 -1.12
C GLU A 111 26.29 -10.34 -1.80
N LEU A 112 26.70 -9.89 -2.99
CA LEU A 112 25.95 -8.91 -3.76
C LEU A 112 24.58 -9.44 -4.19
N CYS A 113 24.48 -10.69 -4.66
CA CYS A 113 23.20 -11.33 -4.97
C CYS A 113 22.28 -11.35 -3.75
N SER A 114 22.80 -11.71 -2.58
CA SER A 114 22.01 -11.76 -1.33
C SER A 114 21.47 -10.38 -0.95
N GLU A 115 22.28 -9.33 -1.09
CA GLU A 115 21.84 -7.96 -0.81
C GLU A 115 20.84 -7.43 -1.84
N LEU A 116 20.97 -7.81 -3.10
CA LEU A 116 20.01 -7.48 -4.16
C LEU A 116 18.67 -8.19 -3.95
N VAL A 117 18.67 -9.48 -3.60
CA VAL A 117 17.45 -10.21 -3.20
C VAL A 117 16.78 -9.50 -2.02
N LYS A 118 17.56 -9.13 -1.01
CA LYS A 118 17.04 -8.44 0.18
C LYS A 118 16.52 -7.03 -0.12
N GLU A 119 17.05 -6.32 -1.10
CA GLU A 119 16.62 -4.94 -1.38
C GLU A 119 15.46 -4.84 -2.38
N PHE A 120 15.39 -5.81 -3.28
CA PHE A 120 14.46 -5.83 -4.42
C PHE A 120 13.57 -7.07 -4.38
N SER A 121 13.04 -7.36 -3.19
CA SER A 121 12.01 -8.37 -2.94
C SER A 121 10.70 -7.72 -2.48
N ASP A 122 9.63 -8.52 -2.47
CA ASP A 122 8.35 -8.09 -1.91
C ASP A 122 8.35 -8.28 -0.39
N HIS A 123 8.62 -7.20 0.35
CA HIS A 123 8.64 -7.18 1.82
C HIS A 123 7.26 -7.16 2.47
N ARG A 124 6.18 -7.12 1.68
CA ARG A 124 4.83 -7.09 2.21
C ARG A 124 4.50 -8.44 2.85
N SER A 125 3.73 -8.38 3.94
CA SER A 125 3.38 -9.60 4.66
C SER A 125 2.56 -10.54 3.80
N LYS A 126 2.67 -11.85 4.08
CA LYS A 126 1.89 -12.88 3.38
C LYS A 126 0.40 -12.57 3.41
N LEU A 127 -0.09 -12.03 4.54
CA LEU A 127 -1.48 -11.66 4.70
C LEU A 127 -1.93 -10.58 3.69
N LEU A 128 -1.11 -9.54 3.48
CA LEU A 128 -1.42 -8.50 2.51
C LEU A 128 -1.40 -9.06 1.08
N LYS A 129 -0.38 -9.84 0.71
CA LYS A 129 -0.29 -10.48 -0.61
C LYS A 129 -1.51 -11.37 -0.90
N ARG A 130 -1.93 -12.18 0.08
CA ARG A 130 -3.13 -13.03 0.00
C ARG A 130 -4.41 -12.20 -0.15
N PHE A 131 -4.54 -11.12 0.60
CA PHE A 131 -5.67 -10.21 0.48
C PHE A 131 -5.72 -9.55 -0.90
N GLU A 132 -4.60 -9.10 -1.43
CA GLU A 132 -4.54 -8.50 -2.77
C GLU A 132 -4.93 -9.49 -3.86
N ALA A 133 -4.39 -10.72 -3.80
CA ALA A 133 -4.75 -11.78 -4.75
C ALA A 133 -6.25 -12.10 -4.75
N LEU A 134 -6.92 -12.10 -3.58
CA LEU A 134 -8.38 -12.26 -3.48
C LEU A 134 -9.18 -11.08 -4.06
N ASN A 135 -8.57 -9.89 -4.16
CA ASN A 135 -9.21 -8.68 -4.66
C ASN A 135 -8.94 -8.41 -6.14
N VAL A 136 -8.22 -9.29 -6.82
CA VAL A 136 -7.98 -9.21 -8.26
C VAL A 136 -9.32 -9.34 -9.00
N LYS A 137 -9.60 -8.41 -9.91
CA LYS A 137 -10.85 -8.37 -10.68
C LYS A 137 -10.55 -8.33 -12.17
N CYS A 138 -11.35 -9.05 -12.95
CA CYS A 138 -11.30 -8.99 -14.41
C CYS A 138 -11.87 -7.66 -14.87
N SER A 139 -11.13 -6.94 -15.71
CA SER A 139 -11.64 -5.70 -16.32
C SER A 139 -12.54 -6.02 -17.52
N ALA A 140 -13.46 -5.12 -17.86
CA ALA A 140 -14.42 -5.33 -18.96
C ALA A 140 -13.78 -5.53 -20.35
N LEU A 141 -12.52 -5.12 -20.52
CA LEU A 141 -11.79 -5.19 -21.79
C LEU A 141 -10.69 -6.27 -21.78
N GLN A 142 -10.49 -6.96 -20.66
CA GLN A 142 -9.42 -7.94 -20.51
C GLN A 142 -9.85 -9.30 -21.06
N ASP A 143 -8.93 -9.98 -21.74
CA ASP A 143 -9.15 -11.37 -22.15
C ASP A 143 -9.27 -12.28 -20.92
N ILE A 144 -10.25 -13.19 -20.95
CA ILE A 144 -10.59 -14.06 -19.82
C ILE A 144 -9.48 -15.08 -19.56
N VAL A 145 -8.82 -15.58 -20.62
CA VAL A 145 -7.73 -16.55 -20.48
C VAL A 145 -6.51 -15.86 -19.88
N GLU A 146 -6.14 -14.67 -20.37
CA GLU A 146 -5.09 -13.84 -19.76
C GLU A 146 -5.41 -13.48 -18.31
N PHE A 147 -6.67 -13.18 -17.98
CA PHE A 147 -7.09 -12.95 -16.61
C PHE A 147 -6.89 -14.19 -15.73
N GLY A 148 -7.24 -15.38 -16.22
CA GLY A 148 -6.98 -16.64 -15.51
C GLY A 148 -5.49 -16.87 -15.23
N ASN A 149 -4.63 -16.58 -16.21
CA ASN A 149 -3.18 -16.66 -16.04
C ASN A 149 -2.66 -15.65 -14.99
N LEU A 150 -3.21 -14.43 -14.99
CA LEU A 150 -2.90 -13.42 -13.97
C LEU A 150 -3.32 -13.88 -12.57
N VAL A 151 -4.53 -14.43 -12.41
CA VAL A 151 -5.01 -14.97 -11.13
C VAL A 151 -4.09 -16.08 -10.63
N ASN A 152 -3.69 -17.00 -11.51
CA ASN A 152 -2.74 -18.06 -11.16
C ASN A 152 -1.41 -17.47 -10.66
N ALA A 153 -0.82 -16.52 -11.40
CA ALA A 153 0.44 -15.89 -11.01
C ALA A 153 0.35 -15.14 -9.67
N GLN A 154 -0.78 -14.48 -9.39
CA GLN A 154 -1.01 -13.79 -8.11
C GLN A 154 -1.18 -14.77 -6.95
N CYS A 155 -1.88 -15.89 -7.15
CA CYS A 155 -2.03 -16.95 -6.14
C CYS A 155 -0.69 -17.61 -5.76
N GLU A 156 0.16 -17.90 -6.74
CA GLU A 156 1.51 -18.45 -6.50
C GLU A 156 2.36 -17.44 -5.71
N ARG A 157 2.37 -16.17 -6.14
CA ARG A 157 3.12 -15.08 -5.45
C ARG A 157 2.64 -14.85 -4.02
N ALA A 158 1.35 -15.05 -3.78
CA ALA A 158 0.73 -14.90 -2.47
C ALA A 158 0.87 -16.15 -1.58
N GLU A 159 1.41 -17.26 -2.08
CA GLU A 159 1.44 -18.55 -1.39
C GLU A 159 0.03 -18.92 -0.86
N MET A 160 -0.94 -19.00 -1.78
CA MET A 160 -2.37 -19.12 -1.47
C MET A 160 -2.79 -20.50 -0.90
N ALA A 161 -1.85 -21.42 -0.71
CA ALA A 161 -2.07 -22.68 0.00
C ALA A 161 -2.29 -22.41 1.51
N LEU A 162 -3.53 -22.09 1.87
CA LEU A 162 -3.94 -21.72 3.23
C LEU A 162 -4.45 -22.93 4.02
N SER A 163 -4.04 -23.03 5.27
CA SER A 163 -4.77 -23.81 6.26
C SER A 163 -6.13 -23.18 6.58
N ILE A 164 -7.04 -23.97 7.15
CA ILE A 164 -8.36 -23.48 7.58
C ILE A 164 -8.23 -22.32 8.58
N GLU A 165 -7.27 -22.39 9.50
CA GLU A 165 -7.04 -21.31 10.48
C GLU A 165 -6.47 -20.05 9.82
N GLU A 166 -5.54 -20.16 8.88
CA GLU A 166 -5.04 -19.00 8.13
C GLU A 166 -6.15 -18.33 7.31
N LEU A 167 -7.05 -19.11 6.69
CA LEU A 167 -8.20 -18.57 5.98
C LEU A 167 -9.15 -17.82 6.94
N LYS A 168 -9.48 -18.41 8.09
CA LYS A 168 -10.29 -17.75 9.13
C LYS A 168 -9.66 -16.43 9.59
N ILE A 169 -8.35 -16.42 9.82
CA ILE A 169 -7.59 -15.23 10.22
C ILE A 169 -7.61 -14.17 9.12
N LEU A 170 -7.42 -14.57 7.86
CA LEU A 170 -7.49 -13.66 6.71
C LEU A 170 -8.87 -13.00 6.59
N ILE A 171 -9.94 -13.79 6.72
CA ILE A 171 -11.33 -13.28 6.73
C ILE A 171 -11.54 -12.32 7.90
N PHE A 172 -11.08 -12.68 9.10
CA PHE A 172 -11.22 -11.84 10.29
C PHE A 172 -10.50 -10.50 10.14
N ILE A 173 -9.23 -10.51 9.75
CA ILE A 173 -8.41 -9.30 9.61
C ILE A 173 -8.90 -8.43 8.46
N SER A 174 -9.30 -9.00 7.33
CA SER A 174 -9.84 -8.25 6.19
C SER A 174 -11.22 -7.65 6.48
N GLY A 175 -12.08 -8.38 7.20
CA GLY A 175 -13.46 -7.99 7.52
C GLY A 175 -13.60 -6.91 8.60
N MET A 176 -12.51 -6.52 9.29
CA MET A 176 -12.56 -5.41 10.25
C MET A 176 -12.94 -4.08 9.56
N PRO A 177 -13.66 -3.17 10.22
CA PRO A 177 -13.97 -1.86 9.66
C PRO A 177 -12.73 -0.96 9.56
N SER A 178 -12.78 0.05 8.70
CA SER A 178 -11.65 0.96 8.43
C SER A 178 -11.19 1.76 9.65
N ASN A 179 -12.06 1.98 10.64
CA ASN A 179 -11.71 2.68 11.89
C ASN A 179 -11.02 1.78 12.94
N ALA A 180 -10.96 0.47 12.73
CA ALA A 180 -10.33 -0.49 13.65
C ALA A 180 -8.84 -0.72 13.36
N THR A 181 -8.15 0.25 12.76
CA THR A 181 -6.74 0.13 12.32
C THR A 181 -5.80 -0.37 13.41
N SER A 182 -5.92 0.14 14.63
CA SER A 182 -5.04 -0.26 15.74
C SER A 182 -5.25 -1.72 16.15
N VAL A 183 -6.48 -2.22 16.13
CA VAL A 183 -6.79 -3.63 16.42
C VAL A 183 -6.31 -4.51 15.27
N ARG A 184 -6.49 -4.07 14.02
CA ARG A 184 -5.98 -4.76 12.83
C ARG A 184 -4.45 -4.91 12.88
N GLN A 185 -3.73 -3.87 13.28
CA GLN A 185 -2.27 -3.91 13.45
C GLN A 185 -1.85 -4.94 14.50
N VAL A 186 -2.55 -5.02 15.64
CA VAL A 186 -2.28 -6.05 16.66
C VAL A 186 -2.50 -7.45 16.11
N ALA A 187 -3.61 -7.67 15.41
CA ALA A 187 -3.92 -8.95 14.78
C ALA A 187 -2.86 -9.36 13.75
N MET A 188 -2.41 -8.43 12.90
CA MET A 188 -1.34 -8.68 11.94
C MET A 188 -0.02 -9.02 12.64
N LYS A 189 0.33 -8.28 13.70
CA LYS A 189 1.59 -8.46 14.44
C LYS A 189 1.72 -9.84 15.08
N ILE A 190 0.66 -10.36 15.72
CA ILE A 190 0.70 -11.71 16.31
C ILE A 190 0.85 -12.79 15.24
N VAL A 191 0.16 -12.63 14.10
CA VAL A 191 0.25 -13.57 12.96
C VAL A 191 1.68 -13.58 12.39
N GLU A 192 2.26 -12.42 12.15
CA GLU A 192 3.63 -12.29 11.63
C GLU A 192 4.65 -12.85 12.63
N SER A 193 4.56 -12.47 13.91
CA SER A 193 5.52 -12.93 14.94
C SER A 193 5.52 -14.45 15.14
N LYS A 194 4.35 -15.09 15.05
CA LYS A 194 4.26 -16.56 15.14
C LYS A 194 4.71 -17.23 13.84
N SER A 195 4.40 -16.65 12.69
CA SER A 195 4.86 -17.15 11.39
C SER A 195 6.40 -17.15 11.30
N GLU A 196 7.07 -16.12 11.80
CA GLU A 196 8.54 -16.04 11.86
C GLU A 196 9.15 -17.16 12.73
N LYS A 197 8.43 -17.61 13.76
CA LYS A 197 8.83 -18.71 14.65
C LYS A 197 8.43 -20.09 14.14
N GLY A 198 7.80 -20.18 12.96
CA GLY A 198 7.27 -21.43 12.42
C GLY A 198 6.12 -22.02 13.24
N GLN A 199 5.41 -21.19 14.01
CA GLN A 199 4.32 -21.63 14.88
C GLN A 199 2.96 -21.42 14.20
N ALA A 200 2.09 -22.42 14.32
CA ALA A 200 0.71 -22.29 13.90
C ALA A 200 -0.01 -21.24 14.77
N VAL A 201 -0.92 -20.49 14.13
CA VAL A 201 -1.76 -19.48 14.78
C VAL A 201 -3.22 -19.87 14.57
N THR A 202 -3.99 -19.88 15.64
CA THR A 202 -5.44 -20.06 15.56
C THR A 202 -6.16 -18.71 15.60
N LEU A 203 -7.34 -18.63 14.98
CA LEU A 203 -8.17 -17.42 15.05
C LEU A 203 -8.49 -17.05 16.51
N LYS A 204 -8.69 -18.05 17.38
CA LYS A 204 -8.98 -17.84 18.81
C LYS A 204 -7.88 -17.04 19.51
N GLU A 205 -6.63 -17.37 19.24
CA GLU A 205 -5.47 -16.66 19.82
C GLU A 205 -5.40 -15.22 19.32
N VAL A 206 -5.66 -15.00 18.02
CA VAL A 206 -5.71 -13.64 17.45
C VAL A 206 -6.83 -12.81 18.09
N ILE A 207 -8.01 -13.40 18.29
CA ILE A 207 -9.15 -12.73 18.95
C ILE A 207 -8.81 -12.39 20.42
N GLU A 208 -8.15 -13.30 21.14
CA GLU A 208 -7.75 -13.07 22.52
C GLU A 208 -6.75 -11.92 22.64
N GLU A 209 -5.76 -11.88 21.74
CA GLU A 209 -4.78 -10.78 21.68
C GLU A 209 -5.47 -9.44 21.38
N CYS A 210 -6.43 -9.43 20.45
CA CYS A 210 -7.24 -8.25 20.16
C CYS A 210 -8.06 -7.81 21.37
N ARG A 211 -8.64 -8.75 22.12
CA ARG A 211 -9.43 -8.46 23.33
C ARG A 211 -8.54 -7.85 24.41
N ALA A 212 -7.38 -8.44 24.67
CA ALA A 212 -6.40 -7.94 25.63
C ALA A 212 -5.96 -6.51 25.27
N TYR A 213 -5.65 -6.25 23.99
CA TYR A 213 -5.32 -4.91 23.52
C TYR A 213 -6.45 -3.91 23.77
N MET A 214 -7.71 -4.27 23.49
CA MET A 214 -8.85 -3.38 23.72
C MET A 214 -9.07 -3.09 25.20
N ALA A 215 -8.92 -4.08 26.07
CA ALA A 215 -8.98 -3.92 27.53
C ALA A 215 -7.88 -2.95 28.01
N ASN A 216 -6.62 -3.22 27.66
CA ASN A 216 -5.48 -2.38 28.02
C ASN A 216 -5.63 -0.94 27.48
N LYS A 217 -6.18 -0.78 26.28
CA LYS A 217 -6.46 0.54 25.70
C LYS A 217 -7.50 1.31 26.52
N SER A 218 -8.54 0.64 27.01
CA SER A 218 -9.55 1.26 27.86
C SER A 218 -9.00 1.66 29.24
N GLU A 219 -8.14 0.81 29.83
CA GLU A 219 -7.45 1.09 31.09
C GLU A 219 -6.45 2.24 30.97
N ALA A 220 -5.66 2.26 29.89
CA ALA A 220 -4.73 3.37 29.61
C ALA A 220 -5.47 4.72 29.45
N MET A 221 -6.64 4.72 28.82
CA MET A 221 -7.48 5.92 28.73
C MET A 221 -8.00 6.40 30.09
N TYR A 222 -8.24 5.48 31.03
CA TYR A 222 -8.65 5.82 32.38
C TYR A 222 -7.51 6.52 33.14
N ILE A 223 -6.28 5.99 33.07
CA ILE A 223 -5.09 6.55 33.74
C ILE A 223 -4.76 7.97 33.24
N VAL A 224 -4.93 8.23 31.94
CA VAL A 224 -4.65 9.56 31.36
C VAL A 224 -5.66 10.61 31.80
N LYS A 225 -6.89 10.23 32.16
CA LYS A 225 -7.92 11.18 32.62
C LYS A 225 -7.67 11.72 34.04
N GLU A 226 -6.87 11.06 34.87
CA GLU A 226 -6.64 11.47 36.27
C GLU A 226 -5.57 12.55 36.48
N ASN A 227 -4.98 13.12 35.42
CA ASN A 227 -3.92 14.15 35.54
C ASN A 227 -4.29 15.54 34.99
N VAL A 228 -5.54 15.97 35.12
CA VAL A 228 -5.87 17.41 35.12
C VAL A 228 -6.20 17.79 36.55
N SER A 229 -5.16 17.96 37.37
CA SER A 229 -5.29 18.63 38.65
C SER A 229 -5.82 20.04 38.41
N GLU A 230 -7.01 20.29 38.95
CA GLU A 230 -7.63 21.61 39.02
C GLU A 230 -6.64 22.58 39.67
N VAL A 231 -5.98 23.41 38.84
CA VAL A 231 -5.39 24.64 39.34
C VAL A 231 -6.57 25.53 39.74
N LYS A 232 -6.90 25.50 41.03
CA LYS A 232 -7.79 26.49 41.67
C LYS A 232 -7.20 27.87 41.38
N LYS A 233 -7.77 28.58 40.41
CA LYS A 233 -7.59 30.03 40.30
C LYS A 233 -8.44 30.65 41.41
N GLU A 234 -7.79 31.01 42.50
CA GLU A 234 -8.36 31.98 43.43
C GLU A 234 -8.61 33.29 42.66
N MET A 235 -9.87 33.71 42.59
CA MET A 235 -10.23 35.07 42.18
C MET A 235 -10.20 35.96 43.43
N PRO A 236 -9.55 37.13 43.40
CA PRO A 236 -9.65 38.07 44.50
C PRO A 236 -11.02 38.75 44.47
N GLU A 237 -11.59 38.85 45.67
CA GLU A 237 -12.84 39.48 46.05
C GLU A 237 -12.82 40.98 45.70
N VAL A 238 -13.78 41.45 44.89
CA VAL A 238 -13.99 42.89 44.65
C VAL A 238 -15.31 43.30 45.27
N ASN A 239 -15.18 44.24 46.22
CA ASN A 239 -16.20 44.78 47.09
C ASN A 239 -17.48 45.23 46.36
N THR A 240 -18.59 44.84 47.00
CA THR A 240 -19.94 45.38 46.87
C THR A 240 -20.00 46.90 46.92
N LEU A 241 -20.70 47.51 45.96
CA LEU A 241 -21.36 48.80 46.13
C LEU A 241 -22.89 48.64 46.04
N GLN A 242 -23.48 48.71 47.22
CA GLN A 242 -24.78 49.21 47.65
C GLN A 242 -25.92 49.44 46.63
N LYS A 243 -27.03 48.73 46.90
CA LYS A 243 -28.38 48.88 46.36
C LYS A 243 -28.95 50.30 46.47
N VAL A 244 -29.69 50.72 45.43
CA VAL A 244 -30.88 51.57 45.59
C VAL A 244 -32.08 50.89 44.90
N LYS A 245 -33.12 50.65 45.71
CA LYS A 245 -34.49 50.18 45.42
C LYS A 245 -35.24 51.21 44.55
N CYS A 246 -36.36 50.98 43.86
CA CYS A 246 -37.42 49.97 43.86
C CYS A 246 -38.40 50.29 42.69
N HIS A 247 -39.40 49.42 42.54
CA HIS A 247 -40.80 49.65 42.12
C HIS A 247 -41.29 49.24 40.71
N GLU A 248 -42.07 48.15 40.74
CA GLU A 248 -43.44 47.94 40.20
C GLU A 248 -43.79 47.94 38.70
N LYS A 249 -44.40 46.81 38.31
CA LYS A 249 -45.58 46.59 37.44
C LYS A 249 -45.59 47.22 36.04
N SER A 250 -45.70 46.37 35.02
CA SER A 250 -46.99 46.07 34.34
C SER A 250 -46.75 45.45 32.95
N GLU A 251 -47.68 44.59 32.56
CA GLU A 251 -47.86 44.00 31.24
C GLU A 251 -48.22 45.08 30.21
N ILE A 252 -47.90 44.87 28.92
CA ILE A 252 -48.81 44.95 27.75
C ILE A 252 -48.02 44.90 26.42
N GLU A 253 -48.51 43.99 25.60
CA GLU A 253 -48.54 43.77 24.15
C GLU A 253 -47.96 44.77 23.11
N ASN A 254 -47.40 44.12 22.07
CA ASN A 254 -47.54 44.33 20.61
C ASN A 254 -47.34 45.71 19.96
N GLY A 255 -46.44 45.75 18.97
CA GLY A 255 -46.49 46.77 17.91
C GLY A 255 -45.20 46.89 17.09
N PHE A 256 -45.22 46.38 15.86
CA PHE A 256 -44.23 46.64 14.81
C PHE A 256 -44.16 48.14 14.45
N GLU A 257 -42.97 48.68 14.14
CA GLU A 257 -42.69 49.34 12.85
C GLU A 257 -41.24 49.85 12.69
N CYS A 258 -40.87 50.08 11.43
CA CYS A 258 -39.54 50.13 10.82
C CYS A 258 -38.73 51.44 11.02
N LYS A 259 -37.41 51.29 11.29
CA LYS A 259 -36.17 51.92 10.72
C LYS A 259 -36.18 53.40 10.20
N PRO A 260 -35.00 54.03 9.92
CA PRO A 260 -33.68 54.05 10.58
C PRO A 260 -33.04 55.47 10.65
N LYS A 261 -32.17 55.80 11.62
CA LYS A 261 -31.09 56.78 11.41
C LYS A 261 -29.80 56.36 12.13
N TRP A 262 -28.69 56.54 11.41
CA TRP A 262 -27.40 55.89 11.58
C TRP A 262 -26.47 56.68 12.50
N SER A 263 -25.68 55.99 13.32
CA SER A 263 -24.29 56.37 13.66
C SER A 263 -23.55 55.14 14.20
N LYS A 264 -22.59 54.61 13.43
CA LYS A 264 -21.59 53.61 13.90
C LYS A 264 -20.35 54.36 14.41
N PRO A 265 -19.47 53.73 15.22
CA PRO A 265 -18.38 52.97 14.59
C PRO A 265 -18.08 51.59 15.21
N ASN A 266 -17.82 50.64 14.30
CA ASN A 266 -16.85 49.53 14.36
C ASN A 266 -16.69 48.68 15.64
N VAL A 267 -17.27 47.47 15.62
CA VAL A 267 -16.51 46.20 15.71
C VAL A 267 -17.26 45.14 14.87
N LYS A 268 -16.60 44.54 13.89
CA LYS A 268 -17.15 43.50 13.02
C LYS A 268 -17.33 42.19 13.81
N TYR A 269 -18.50 41.97 14.40
CA TYR A 269 -18.95 40.62 14.74
C TYR A 269 -19.44 39.98 13.44
N GLN A 270 -18.61 39.16 12.80
CA GLN A 270 -19.09 38.27 11.75
C GLN A 270 -20.12 37.34 12.40
N GLN A 271 -21.39 37.51 12.04
CA GLN A 271 -22.41 36.51 12.30
C GLN A 271 -21.95 35.24 11.59
N ASN A 272 -21.46 34.27 12.36
CA ASN A 272 -21.24 32.91 11.88
C ASN A 272 -22.61 32.36 11.45
N VAL A 273 -22.94 32.50 10.17
CA VAL A 273 -24.04 31.79 9.55
C VAL A 273 -23.67 30.32 9.70
N ILE A 274 -24.37 29.60 10.57
CA ILE A 274 -24.19 28.15 10.69
C ILE A 274 -24.72 27.55 9.38
N GLU A 275 -23.80 27.27 8.45
CA GLU A 275 -24.05 26.60 7.16
C GLU A 275 -24.50 25.14 7.33
N LYS A 276 -24.59 24.64 8.56
CA LYS A 276 -25.11 23.30 8.84
C LYS A 276 -26.64 23.34 8.98
N LYS A 277 -27.29 22.45 8.24
CA LYS A 277 -28.74 22.19 8.31
C LYS A 277 -29.07 21.52 9.66
N CYS A 278 -30.01 22.08 10.42
CA CYS A 278 -30.46 21.48 11.67
C CYS A 278 -31.07 20.09 11.43
N SER A 279 -30.56 19.07 12.11
CA SER A 279 -30.98 17.67 11.95
C SER A 279 -32.42 17.38 12.44
N HIS A 280 -33.06 18.33 13.13
CA HIS A 280 -34.44 18.19 13.61
C HIS A 280 -35.45 18.91 12.71
N CYS A 281 -35.25 20.19 12.38
CA CYS A 281 -36.23 20.98 11.61
C CYS A 281 -35.83 21.21 10.14
N GLY A 282 -34.61 20.87 9.76
CA GLY A 282 -34.12 21.04 8.40
C GLY A 282 -33.81 22.49 7.98
N ARG A 283 -33.84 23.47 8.90
CA ARG A 283 -33.48 24.88 8.61
C ARG A 283 -32.01 25.15 8.96
N PHE A 284 -31.39 26.09 8.26
CA PHE A 284 -30.01 26.53 8.51
C PHE A 284 -29.94 27.58 9.63
N GLY A 285 -28.73 27.85 10.14
CA GLY A 285 -28.49 28.94 11.08
C GLY A 285 -28.58 28.60 12.58
N HIS A 286 -28.77 27.34 12.96
CA HIS A 286 -28.74 26.90 14.36
C HIS A 286 -28.37 25.42 14.52
N TRP A 287 -27.80 25.05 15.67
CA TRP A 287 -27.56 23.66 16.07
C TRP A 287 -28.85 22.99 16.54
N ARG A 288 -28.93 21.64 16.42
CA ARG A 288 -30.10 20.86 16.87
C ARG A 288 -30.53 21.27 18.28
N MET A 289 -29.60 21.34 19.24
CA MET A 289 -29.86 21.69 20.63
C MET A 289 -30.47 23.08 20.87
N HIS A 290 -30.38 23.99 19.90
CA HIS A 290 -30.98 25.34 19.94
C HIS A 290 -32.20 25.45 19.00
N CYS A 291 -32.76 24.33 18.56
CA CYS A 291 -33.95 24.31 17.71
C CYS A 291 -35.18 24.73 18.50
N LYS A 292 -35.87 25.78 18.04
CA LYS A 292 -37.14 26.24 18.63
C LYS A 292 -38.23 25.15 18.65
N PHE A 293 -38.12 24.14 17.78
CA PHE A 293 -39.08 23.05 17.65
C PHE A 293 -38.68 21.78 18.40
N LEU A 294 -37.62 21.79 19.23
CA LEU A 294 -37.10 20.58 19.87
C LEU A 294 -38.11 19.90 20.83
N ASN A 295 -39.06 20.67 21.36
CA ASN A 295 -40.07 20.20 22.31
C ASN A 295 -41.44 19.92 21.68
N ASP A 296 -41.61 20.20 20.37
CA ASP A 296 -42.86 19.95 19.66
C ASP A 296 -42.86 18.57 19.00
N LYS A 297 -43.66 17.63 19.53
CA LYS A 297 -43.79 16.24 19.02
C LYS A 297 -44.43 16.13 17.62
N LYS A 298 -44.77 17.23 16.95
CA LYS A 298 -45.53 17.24 15.69
C LYS A 298 -44.71 17.55 14.42
N PHE A 299 -43.39 17.75 14.51
CA PHE A 299 -42.58 18.01 13.31
C PHE A 299 -41.95 16.72 12.76
N GLN A 300 -42.55 16.13 11.73
CA GLN A 300 -41.91 15.11 10.89
C GLN A 300 -41.50 15.72 9.54
N PRO A 301 -40.22 15.71 9.15
CA PRO A 301 -39.84 16.06 7.78
C PRO A 301 -40.40 14.97 6.85
N LYS A 302 -41.18 15.36 5.83
CA LYS A 302 -41.65 14.45 4.78
C LYS A 302 -40.44 13.75 4.15
N ARG A 303 -40.25 12.46 4.47
CA ARG A 303 -39.42 11.56 3.70
C ARG A 303 -40.30 11.04 2.56
N GLN A 304 -39.94 11.33 1.31
CA GLN A 304 -40.49 10.58 0.18
C GLN A 304 -39.93 9.15 0.28
N TRP A 305 -40.81 8.21 0.60
CA TRP A 305 -40.53 6.79 0.48
C TRP A 305 -41.49 6.25 -0.57
N SER A 306 -40.97 5.92 -1.74
CA SER A 306 -41.65 5.10 -2.72
C SER A 306 -41.22 3.66 -2.47
N ASN A 307 -42.05 2.94 -1.73
CA ASN A 307 -42.08 1.48 -1.72
C ASN A 307 -43.25 1.10 -2.62
N ASP A 308 -43.02 0.23 -3.60
CA ASP A 308 -44.02 -0.76 -4.01
C ASP A 308 -43.29 -2.01 -4.50
N ASN A 309 -43.49 -3.09 -3.75
CA ASN A 309 -43.10 -4.45 -4.10
C ASN A 309 -44.06 -4.97 -5.17
N ASN A 310 -43.56 -5.62 -6.23
CA ASN A 310 -43.91 -7.00 -6.58
C ASN A 310 -43.26 -7.48 -7.89
N HIS A 311 -43.05 -8.80 -7.92
CA HIS A 311 -42.75 -9.67 -9.06
C HIS A 311 -41.28 -9.92 -9.47
N SER A 312 -40.75 -11.00 -8.89
CA SER A 312 -40.27 -12.23 -9.57
C SER A 312 -39.91 -12.14 -11.07
N GLY A 313 -38.66 -12.45 -11.38
CA GLY A 313 -38.18 -12.81 -12.72
C GLY A 313 -36.92 -12.06 -13.11
N ALA A 314 -35.87 -12.77 -13.47
CA ALA A 314 -34.55 -12.24 -13.81
C ALA A 314 -34.51 -11.50 -15.19
N PRO A 315 -33.32 -11.23 -15.75
CA PRO A 315 -32.69 -9.91 -15.93
C PRO A 315 -32.85 -9.34 -17.36
N TYR A 316 -32.52 -8.06 -17.57
CA TYR A 316 -31.82 -7.49 -18.74
C TYR A 316 -32.16 -5.99 -18.96
N CYS A 317 -31.10 -5.25 -19.28
CA CYS A 317 -31.03 -4.04 -20.11
C CYS A 317 -31.65 -2.71 -19.66
N ALA A 318 -30.72 -1.81 -19.27
CA ALA A 318 -30.50 -0.47 -19.80
C ALA A 318 -31.61 0.20 -20.63
N ILE A 319 -32.01 1.41 -20.18
CA ILE A 319 -32.50 2.47 -21.05
C ILE A 319 -31.78 3.77 -20.66
N LEU A 320 -31.11 4.36 -21.66
CA LEU A 320 -30.59 5.73 -21.68
C LEU A 320 -31.76 6.71 -21.69
N ASP A 321 -31.73 7.74 -20.85
CA ASP A 321 -32.57 8.93 -21.04
C ASP A 321 -31.68 10.12 -21.42
N ILE A 322 -31.62 10.41 -22.73
CA ILE A 322 -31.29 11.73 -23.25
C ILE A 322 -32.60 12.38 -23.69
N LEU A 323 -32.74 13.66 -23.34
CA LEU A 323 -33.66 14.70 -23.81
C LEU A 323 -34.96 14.88 -23.00
N ASP A 324 -35.05 16.02 -22.31
CA ASP A 324 -36.11 16.98 -22.64
C ASP A 324 -35.63 18.44 -22.39
N PRO A 325 -35.91 19.40 -23.30
CA PRO A 325 -35.32 20.74 -23.32
C PRO A 325 -36.31 21.80 -22.79
N ALA A 326 -36.02 22.42 -21.65
CA ALA A 326 -36.53 23.77 -21.33
C ALA A 326 -35.90 24.31 -20.04
N SER A 327 -34.74 24.96 -20.15
CA SER A 327 -34.43 26.20 -19.40
C SER A 327 -33.06 26.72 -19.82
N GLN A 328 -33.09 27.59 -20.83
CA GLN A 328 -31.99 28.49 -21.16
C GLN A 328 -31.78 29.54 -20.05
N TYR A 329 -30.54 30.04 -20.00
CA TYR A 329 -30.06 31.29 -19.37
C TYR A 329 -29.88 31.23 -17.84
N LYS A 330 -28.74 31.59 -17.24
CA LYS A 330 -27.59 32.41 -17.66
C LYS A 330 -26.39 32.03 -16.78
N CYS A 331 -25.24 31.77 -17.42
CA CYS A 331 -23.94 31.87 -16.78
C CYS A 331 -23.59 33.37 -16.69
N CYS A 332 -23.27 33.87 -15.50
CA CYS A 332 -22.54 35.11 -15.33
C CYS A 332 -21.30 34.82 -14.50
N GLN A 333 -20.23 35.51 -14.91
CA GLN A 333 -18.90 35.61 -14.34
C GLN A 333 -18.87 35.78 -12.82
#